data_AF-A0A5N5TCR1-F1
#
_entry.id   AF-A0A5N5TCR1-F1
#
_cell.length_a   1.000
_cell.length_b   1.000
_cell.length_c   1.000
_cell.angle_alpha   90.00
_cell.angle_beta   90.00
_cell.angle_gamma   90.00
#
_symmetry.space_group_name_H-M   'P 1'
#
loop_
_entity.id
_entity.type
_entity.pdbx_description
1 polymer ?
#
loop_
_entity_poly.entity_id
_entity_poly.type
_entity_poly.pdbx_seq_one_letter_code
_entity_poly.pdbx_strand_id
1 'polypeptide(L)'
;MTSNTLATIFGLDATPLVDAEDVTEELLNNLDELWRTDYPQYRMSHLLDIIGNQLSRYVQGKLADEDLWYGQYSQIEKTLNEGINVCHQWEDICHKLTSMYWQGQDHAWEGQPFSPEYCKKVCDRLNKILSLRTLHKQITRLLSSSEQEELKTSDAFKPFAGLKPLQYNPYTEPLWEAAVSQFGNCLKPAEQRVSGKLRNHAYQLMQEFKRYMELIKRENIMRELVGEREMLLGELTAYVKNSHAEFSNTSVNGPRRIHDVPEVVNNIYWVKPLHAKILDIEKTADSFLSDLSGYEDLKKSIREFCVELEDYHTEHRQMSVNYNRRLVGLVREVSALSLMGHKIHPNIVKTAKLAQKFMRQAKALEEIANFHNTIGDQMIPSQRPMMLEAALALSNLVEDQTSITWSSTDELEKYISKLKDAVLTLMNTDLLRHQPRWKELLKEIRSIMHQLEQQGFSDQKSWATHWDRQLYKALEYQYQLGVEALNHHLPEIKVELTYRVLLKFIGVCTDICKFIEYFVNFK
;
A
#
# COMPACT_ATOMS: atom_id res chain seq x y z
N MET A 1 -30.89 8.55 -4.33
CA MET A 1 -29.66 9.05 -3.68
C MET A 1 -29.98 9.17 -2.21
N THR A 2 -29.22 8.49 -1.36
CA THR A 2 -29.32 8.66 0.09
C THR A 2 -28.82 10.07 0.46
N SER A 3 -29.31 10.65 1.56
CA SER A 3 -28.86 11.97 2.02
C SER A 3 -27.34 12.04 2.24
N ASN A 4 -26.72 10.90 2.55
CA ASN A 4 -25.29 10.79 2.84
C ASN A 4 -24.42 10.85 1.57
N THR A 5 -24.78 10.14 0.50
CA THR A 5 -23.99 10.17 -0.75
C THR A 5 -23.94 11.57 -1.37
N LEU A 6 -25.02 12.35 -1.28
CA LEU A 6 -25.01 13.74 -1.71
C LEU A 6 -24.17 14.63 -0.78
N ALA A 7 -24.28 14.48 0.54
CA ALA A 7 -23.49 15.25 1.50
C ALA A 7 -21.98 15.04 1.32
N THR A 8 -21.54 13.80 1.11
CA THR A 8 -20.14 13.44 0.86
C THR A 8 -19.62 14.07 -0.45
N ILE A 9 -20.44 14.10 -1.51
CA ILE A 9 -20.06 14.72 -2.80
C ILE A 9 -20.06 16.26 -2.72
N PHE A 10 -20.96 16.89 -1.96
CA PHE A 10 -20.99 18.34 -1.79
C PHE A 10 -19.89 18.88 -0.86
N GLY A 11 -19.38 18.06 0.06
CA GLY A 11 -18.22 18.40 0.90
C GLY A 11 -16.88 18.33 0.16
N LEU A 12 -16.86 17.66 -0.99
CA LEU A 12 -15.65 17.28 -1.72
C LEU A 12 -14.82 18.49 -2.16
N ASP A 13 -15.44 19.60 -2.55
CA ASP A 13 -14.74 20.82 -2.97
C ASP A 13 -13.87 21.44 -1.85
N ALA A 14 -14.28 21.30 -0.59
CA ALA A 14 -13.56 21.81 0.58
C ALA A 14 -12.44 20.87 1.06
N THR A 15 -12.50 19.59 0.66
CA THR A 15 -11.52 18.59 1.06
C THR A 15 -10.15 18.87 0.40
N PRO A 16 -9.03 18.65 1.10
CA PRO A 16 -7.71 18.59 0.49
C PRO A 16 -7.57 17.39 -0.44
N LEU A 17 -6.68 17.47 -1.43
CA LEU A 17 -6.47 16.37 -2.39
C LEU A 17 -5.94 15.09 -1.70
N VAL A 18 -5.13 15.25 -0.65
CA VAL A 18 -4.57 14.16 0.15
C VAL A 18 -5.66 13.32 0.84
N ASP A 19 -6.73 13.96 1.28
CA ASP A 19 -7.81 13.30 2.04
C ASP A 19 -8.93 12.79 1.12
N ALA A 20 -8.82 13.01 -0.20
CA ALA A 20 -9.84 12.62 -1.16
C ALA A 20 -9.91 11.09 -1.36
N GLU A 21 -8.82 10.37 -1.07
CA GLU A 21 -8.79 8.90 -1.11
C GLU A 21 -9.79 8.31 -0.08
N ASP A 22 -9.79 8.81 1.16
CA ASP A 22 -10.72 8.39 2.23
C ASP A 22 -12.19 8.58 1.81
N VAL A 23 -12.47 9.68 1.11
CA VAL A 23 -13.81 9.98 0.59
C VAL A 23 -14.25 8.95 -0.45
N THR A 24 -13.34 8.47 -1.30
CA THR A 24 -13.67 7.40 -2.26
C THR A 24 -13.92 6.06 -1.57
N GLU A 25 -13.24 5.75 -0.47
CA GLU A 25 -13.51 4.55 0.34
C GLU A 25 -14.87 4.62 1.05
N GLU A 26 -15.26 5.79 1.55
CA GLU A 26 -16.60 6.00 2.10
C GLU A 26 -17.69 5.81 1.03
N LEU A 27 -17.43 6.31 -0.19
CA LEU A 27 -18.32 6.12 -1.33
C LEU A 27 -18.47 4.65 -1.72
N LEU A 28 -17.39 3.84 -1.65
CA LEU A 28 -17.45 2.39 -1.88
C LEU A 28 -18.49 1.73 -0.94
N ASN A 29 -18.38 1.98 0.37
CA ASN A 29 -19.29 1.39 1.35
C ASN A 29 -20.75 1.82 1.13
N ASN A 30 -20.96 3.12 0.89
CA ASN A 30 -22.27 3.68 0.62
C ASN A 30 -22.91 3.11 -0.67
N LEU A 31 -22.12 2.85 -1.70
CA LEU A 31 -22.58 2.27 -2.95
C LEU A 31 -22.91 0.79 -2.80
N ASP A 32 -22.13 0.03 -2.03
CA ASP A 32 -22.44 -1.37 -1.72
C ASP A 32 -23.75 -1.50 -0.93
N GLU A 33 -23.96 -0.65 0.09
CA GLU A 33 -25.21 -0.60 0.83
C GLU A 33 -26.40 -0.25 -0.08
N LEU A 34 -26.23 0.72 -0.98
CA LEU A 34 -27.27 1.10 -1.93
C LEU A 34 -27.60 -0.05 -2.88
N TRP A 35 -26.58 -0.77 -3.39
CA TRP A 35 -26.78 -1.88 -4.32
C TRP A 35 -27.65 -2.99 -3.72
N ARG A 36 -27.44 -3.31 -2.43
CA ARG A 36 -28.21 -4.33 -1.68
C ARG A 36 -29.71 -4.03 -1.54
N THR A 37 -30.17 -2.84 -1.92
CA THR A 37 -31.60 -2.46 -1.91
C THR A 37 -32.33 -2.78 -3.22
N ASP A 38 -31.82 -3.73 -4.01
CA ASP A 38 -32.27 -4.04 -5.37
C ASP A 38 -32.24 -2.81 -6.29
N TYR A 39 -31.20 -1.98 -6.14
CA TYR A 39 -31.09 -0.73 -6.88
C TYR A 39 -30.85 -1.01 -8.37
N PRO A 40 -31.63 -0.42 -9.31
CA PRO A 40 -31.56 -0.81 -10.72
C PRO A 40 -30.18 -0.60 -11.35
N GLN A 41 -29.67 -1.61 -12.06
CA GLN A 41 -28.32 -1.59 -12.65
C GLN A 41 -28.06 -0.37 -13.54
N TYR A 42 -28.99 -0.03 -14.43
CA TYR A 42 -28.85 1.14 -15.33
C TYR A 42 -28.74 2.47 -14.57
N ARG A 43 -29.32 2.56 -13.36
CA ARG A 43 -29.19 3.74 -12.50
C ARG A 43 -27.88 3.72 -11.73
N MET A 44 -27.38 2.53 -11.39
CA MET A 44 -26.10 2.37 -10.72
C MET A 44 -24.95 2.72 -11.65
N SER A 45 -24.95 2.22 -12.90
CA SER A 45 -23.96 2.61 -13.90
C SER A 45 -23.91 4.12 -14.09
N HIS A 46 -25.08 4.76 -14.23
CA HIS A 46 -25.16 6.21 -14.35
C HIS A 46 -24.66 6.94 -13.10
N LEU A 47 -24.92 6.41 -11.90
CA LEU A 47 -24.43 6.98 -10.64
C LEU A 47 -22.91 6.90 -10.54
N LEU A 48 -22.32 5.76 -10.89
CA LEU A 48 -20.86 5.56 -10.92
C LEU A 48 -20.18 6.53 -11.89
N ASP A 49 -20.78 6.75 -13.07
CA ASP A 49 -20.31 7.75 -14.04
C ASP A 49 -20.39 9.18 -13.51
N ILE A 50 -21.50 9.55 -12.88
CA ILE A 50 -21.65 10.90 -12.31
C ILE A 50 -20.58 11.14 -11.24
N ILE A 51 -20.37 10.18 -10.33
CA ILE A 51 -19.38 10.31 -9.26
C ILE A 51 -17.97 10.40 -9.87
N GLY A 52 -17.62 9.53 -10.81
CA GLY A 52 -16.32 9.57 -11.49
C GLY A 52 -16.07 10.90 -12.22
N ASN A 53 -17.10 11.46 -12.85
CA ASN A 53 -17.03 12.77 -13.51
C ASN A 53 -16.83 13.91 -12.51
N GLN A 54 -17.48 13.86 -11.33
CA GLN A 54 -17.28 14.86 -10.29
C GLN A 54 -15.89 14.76 -9.65
N LEU A 55 -15.41 13.55 -9.35
CA LEU A 55 -14.04 13.34 -8.86
C LEU A 55 -13.01 13.87 -9.86
N SER A 56 -13.21 13.62 -11.15
CA SER A 56 -12.35 14.14 -12.21
C SER A 56 -12.33 15.67 -12.24
N ARG A 57 -13.50 16.32 -12.14
CA ARG A 57 -13.61 17.79 -12.10
C ARG A 57 -12.98 18.39 -10.85
N TYR A 58 -13.18 17.74 -9.71
CA TYR A 58 -12.55 18.11 -8.46
C TYR A 58 -11.03 18.08 -8.57
N VAL A 59 -10.44 16.97 -9.05
CA VAL A 59 -9.00 16.84 -9.27
C VAL A 59 -8.50 17.90 -10.23
N GLN A 60 -9.18 18.10 -11.36
CA GLN A 60 -8.86 19.17 -12.32
C GLN A 60 -8.92 20.56 -11.71
N GLY A 61 -9.89 20.81 -10.82
CA GLY A 61 -10.05 22.09 -10.10
C GLY A 61 -8.91 22.33 -9.12
N LYS A 62 -8.55 21.34 -8.30
CA LYS A 62 -7.43 21.43 -7.35
C LYS A 62 -6.08 21.63 -8.05
N LEU A 63 -5.90 21.06 -9.24
CA LEU A 63 -4.69 21.20 -10.04
C LEU A 63 -4.66 22.48 -10.90
N ALA A 64 -5.78 23.21 -11.04
CA ALA A 64 -5.88 24.34 -11.96
C ALA A 64 -5.02 25.55 -11.55
N ASP A 65 -4.78 25.73 -10.25
CA ASP A 65 -4.02 26.85 -9.71
C ASP A 65 -2.50 26.62 -9.75
N GLU A 66 -2.06 25.39 -10.03
CA GLU A 66 -0.65 25.00 -10.09
C GLU A 66 -0.02 25.33 -11.45
N ASP A 67 1.19 25.89 -11.45
CA ASP A 67 1.99 26.01 -12.67
C ASP A 67 2.63 24.67 -13.02
N LEU A 68 1.89 23.84 -13.74
CA LEU A 68 2.28 22.49 -14.15
C LEU A 68 3.61 22.43 -14.92
N TRP A 69 4.00 23.49 -15.62
CA TRP A 69 5.09 23.46 -16.59
C TRP A 69 6.38 24.08 -16.09
N TYR A 70 6.31 25.16 -15.30
CA TYR A 70 7.50 25.86 -14.80
C TYR A 70 7.61 25.88 -13.26
N GLY A 71 6.60 25.38 -12.55
CA GLY A 71 6.64 25.24 -11.10
C GLY A 71 7.72 24.27 -10.59
N GLN A 72 7.86 24.19 -9.27
CA GLN A 72 8.81 23.29 -8.63
C GLN A 72 8.41 21.82 -8.87
N TYR A 73 9.32 21.03 -9.45
CA TYR A 73 9.05 19.64 -9.83
C TYR A 73 8.54 18.79 -8.66
N SER A 74 9.16 18.86 -7.48
CA SER A 74 8.76 18.04 -6.32
C SER A 74 7.33 18.31 -5.84
N GLN A 75 6.88 19.56 -5.92
CA GLN A 75 5.52 19.93 -5.55
C GLN A 75 4.53 19.41 -6.60
N ILE A 76 4.79 19.68 -7.88
CA ILE A 76 3.94 19.21 -8.99
C ILE A 76 3.86 17.69 -9.04
N GLU A 77 4.99 16.99 -8.86
CA GLU A 77 5.05 15.53 -8.80
C GLU A 77 4.16 15.01 -7.67
N LYS A 78 4.26 15.59 -6.48
CA LYS A 78 3.42 15.22 -5.35
C LYS A 78 1.93 15.43 -5.67
N THR A 79 1.54 16.64 -6.08
CA THR A 79 0.12 16.97 -6.31
C THR A 79 -0.49 16.24 -7.51
N LEU A 80 0.28 16.00 -8.58
CA LEU A 80 -0.17 15.17 -9.70
C LEU A 80 -0.38 13.72 -9.29
N ASN A 81 0.53 13.14 -8.49
CA ASN A 81 0.37 11.76 -7.99
C ASN A 81 -0.86 11.63 -7.09
N GLU A 82 -1.11 12.60 -6.20
CA GLU A 82 -2.32 12.64 -5.38
C GLU A 82 -3.59 12.64 -6.27
N GLY A 83 -3.61 13.47 -7.33
CA GLY A 83 -4.74 13.51 -8.26
C GLY A 83 -4.91 12.23 -9.11
N ILE A 84 -3.80 11.64 -9.54
CA ILE A 84 -3.78 10.35 -10.26
C ILE A 84 -4.32 9.23 -9.38
N ASN A 85 -3.89 9.18 -8.12
CA ASN A 85 -4.32 8.14 -7.18
C ASN A 85 -5.84 8.18 -6.96
N VAL A 86 -6.44 9.35 -6.75
CA VAL A 86 -7.90 9.49 -6.60
C VAL A 86 -8.64 8.95 -7.82
N CYS A 87 -8.19 9.28 -9.04
CA CYS A 87 -8.82 8.80 -10.27
C CYS A 87 -8.65 7.28 -10.43
N HIS A 88 -7.47 6.75 -10.11
CA HIS A 88 -7.16 5.33 -10.21
C HIS A 88 -7.90 4.50 -9.16
N GLN A 89 -7.97 4.99 -7.92
CA GLN A 89 -8.73 4.35 -6.83
C GLN A 89 -10.22 4.27 -7.18
N TRP A 90 -10.78 5.31 -7.81
CA TRP A 90 -12.16 5.27 -8.27
C TRP A 90 -12.39 4.23 -9.38
N GLU A 91 -11.47 4.13 -10.35
CA GLU A 91 -11.50 3.08 -11.39
C GLU A 91 -11.45 1.67 -10.77
N ASP A 92 -10.56 1.47 -9.80
CA ASP A 92 -10.39 0.20 -9.10
C ASP A 92 -11.63 -0.16 -8.24
N ILE A 93 -12.22 0.81 -7.53
CA ILE A 93 -13.48 0.65 -6.79
C ILE A 93 -14.62 0.21 -7.72
N CYS A 94 -14.78 0.91 -8.86
CA CYS A 94 -15.79 0.58 -9.87
C CYS A 94 -15.62 -0.85 -10.39
N HIS A 95 -14.38 -1.24 -10.68
CA HIS A 95 -14.05 -2.58 -11.14
C HIS A 95 -14.31 -3.62 -10.04
N LYS A 96 -13.85 -3.41 -8.80
CA LYS A 96 -14.04 -4.34 -7.67
C LYS A 96 -15.51 -4.57 -7.32
N LEU A 97 -16.31 -3.50 -7.28
CA LEU A 97 -17.76 -3.60 -7.03
C LEU A 97 -18.43 -4.51 -8.07
N THR A 98 -18.16 -4.27 -9.34
CA THR A 98 -18.86 -4.95 -10.45
C THR A 98 -18.30 -6.32 -10.81
N SER A 99 -17.01 -6.58 -10.54
CA SER A 99 -16.35 -7.85 -10.88
C SER A 99 -16.16 -8.81 -9.70
N MET A 100 -16.24 -8.33 -8.45
CA MET A 100 -16.00 -9.16 -7.26
C MET A 100 -17.16 -9.08 -6.27
N TYR A 101 -17.50 -7.89 -5.77
CA TYR A 101 -18.42 -7.75 -4.64
C TYR A 101 -19.88 -8.06 -5.00
N TRP A 102 -20.32 -7.64 -6.18
CA TRP A 102 -21.68 -7.87 -6.67
C TRP A 102 -21.81 -9.12 -7.54
N GLN A 103 -20.80 -10.00 -7.55
CA GLN A 103 -20.89 -11.30 -8.18
C GLN A 103 -21.45 -12.34 -7.20
N GLY A 104 -22.37 -13.19 -7.66
CA GLY A 104 -22.92 -14.29 -6.85
C GLY A 104 -23.98 -13.91 -5.81
N GLN A 105 -24.55 -12.70 -5.90
CA GLN A 105 -25.74 -12.28 -5.13
C GLN A 105 -27.02 -12.48 -5.97
N ASP A 106 -28.21 -12.47 -5.32
CA ASP A 106 -29.50 -12.57 -6.04
C ASP A 106 -29.71 -11.39 -7.01
N HIS A 107 -29.17 -10.21 -6.67
CA HIS A 107 -29.09 -9.02 -7.53
C HIS A 107 -27.65 -8.81 -8.03
N ALA A 108 -27.18 -9.73 -8.87
CA ALA A 108 -25.82 -9.71 -9.40
C ALA A 108 -25.62 -8.64 -10.49
N TRP A 109 -24.40 -8.09 -10.59
CA TRP A 109 -24.05 -7.24 -11.71
C TRP A 109 -23.97 -8.06 -13.01
N GLU A 110 -24.79 -7.72 -14.00
CA GLU A 110 -24.83 -8.41 -15.28
C GLU A 110 -23.90 -7.77 -16.31
N GLY A 111 -23.10 -8.58 -17.00
CA GLY A 111 -22.25 -8.14 -18.11
C GLY A 111 -20.81 -7.84 -17.70
N GLN A 112 -20.15 -6.99 -18.47
CA GLN A 112 -18.74 -6.64 -18.23
C GLN A 112 -18.60 -5.75 -16.99
N PRO A 113 -17.44 -5.81 -16.29
CA PRO A 113 -17.11 -4.89 -15.22
C PRO A 113 -17.25 -3.43 -15.69
N PHE A 114 -17.79 -2.59 -14.83
CA PHE A 114 -17.99 -1.18 -15.14
C PHE A 114 -16.64 -0.44 -15.12
N SER A 115 -16.43 0.44 -16.10
CA SER A 115 -15.24 1.29 -16.19
C SER A 115 -15.67 2.74 -16.47
N PRO A 116 -15.33 3.70 -15.58
CA PRO A 116 -15.68 5.11 -15.77
C PRO A 116 -14.77 5.76 -16.82
N GLU A 117 -15.21 5.77 -18.09
CA GLU A 117 -14.38 6.14 -19.25
C GLU A 117 -13.78 7.55 -19.14
N TYR A 118 -14.56 8.56 -18.75
CA TYR A 118 -14.06 9.93 -18.64
C TYR A 118 -13.00 10.07 -17.54
N CYS A 119 -13.24 9.47 -16.38
CA CYS A 119 -12.29 9.47 -15.25
C CYS A 119 -10.97 8.81 -15.65
N LYS A 120 -11.04 7.68 -16.36
CA LYS A 120 -9.88 7.00 -16.91
C LYS A 120 -9.09 7.90 -17.87
N LYS A 121 -9.77 8.59 -18.79
CA LYS A 121 -9.10 9.50 -19.73
C LYS A 121 -8.46 10.72 -19.06
N VAL A 122 -9.07 11.25 -18.00
CA VAL A 122 -8.46 12.30 -17.17
C VAL A 122 -7.22 11.74 -16.46
N CYS A 123 -7.29 10.55 -15.89
CA CYS A 123 -6.16 9.87 -15.28
C CYS A 123 -5.00 9.66 -16.28
N ASP A 124 -5.29 9.16 -17.48
CA ASP A 124 -4.32 8.99 -18.56
C ASP A 124 -3.64 10.33 -18.91
N ARG A 125 -4.41 11.41 -18.96
CA ARG A 125 -3.91 12.77 -19.22
C ARG A 125 -2.98 13.26 -18.11
N LEU A 126 -3.34 13.06 -16.84
CA LEU A 126 -2.49 13.44 -15.70
C LEU A 126 -1.18 12.66 -15.68
N ASN A 127 -1.24 11.34 -15.91
CA ASN A 127 -0.06 10.49 -16.06
C ASN A 127 0.84 10.98 -17.20
N LYS A 128 0.24 11.42 -18.32
CA LYS A 128 1.01 11.98 -19.44
C LYS A 128 1.70 13.29 -19.07
N ILE A 129 1.03 14.19 -18.37
CA ILE A 129 1.64 15.45 -17.89
C ILE A 129 2.81 15.16 -16.95
N LEU A 130 2.63 14.24 -16.00
CA LEU A 130 3.67 13.81 -15.08
C LEU A 130 4.88 13.25 -15.85
N SER A 131 4.66 12.32 -16.79
CA SER A 131 5.70 11.74 -17.65
C SER A 131 6.50 12.82 -18.42
N LEU A 132 5.84 13.82 -19.00
CA LEU A 132 6.52 14.93 -19.70
C LEU A 132 7.40 15.76 -18.76
N ARG A 133 6.92 16.04 -17.54
CA ARG A 133 7.68 16.77 -16.51
C ARG A 133 8.85 15.96 -15.99
N THR A 134 8.65 14.67 -15.75
CA THR A 134 9.70 13.73 -15.34
C THR A 134 10.78 13.63 -16.40
N LEU A 135 10.40 13.51 -17.68
CA LEU A 135 11.35 13.48 -18.79
C LEU A 135 12.23 14.74 -18.82
N HIS A 136 11.61 15.92 -18.75
CA HIS A 136 12.34 17.19 -18.73
C HIS A 136 13.29 17.29 -17.53
N LYS A 137 12.83 16.88 -16.34
CA LYS A 137 13.64 16.84 -15.12
C LYS A 137 14.84 15.90 -15.25
N GLN A 138 14.65 14.73 -15.87
CA GLN A 138 15.70 13.74 -16.09
C GLN A 138 16.75 14.24 -17.08
N ILE A 139 16.34 14.86 -18.19
CA ILE A 139 17.25 15.46 -19.18
C ILE A 139 18.06 16.60 -18.56
N THR A 140 17.39 17.57 -17.93
CA THR A 140 18.06 18.74 -17.35
C THR A 140 19.00 18.37 -16.21
N ARG A 141 18.71 17.31 -15.44
CA ARG A 141 19.63 16.79 -14.41
C ARG A 141 20.96 16.27 -14.98
N LEU A 142 20.96 15.79 -16.22
CA LEU A 142 22.15 15.22 -16.88
C LEU A 142 22.95 16.26 -17.69
N LEU A 143 22.37 17.44 -17.93
CA LEU A 143 22.99 18.54 -18.67
C LEU A 143 23.55 19.61 -17.71
N SER A 144 24.71 20.18 -18.05
CA SER A 144 25.22 21.36 -17.34
C SER A 144 24.36 22.59 -17.65
N SER A 145 24.46 23.63 -16.81
CA SER A 145 23.74 24.89 -17.05
C SER A 145 24.05 25.51 -18.43
N SER A 146 25.30 25.44 -18.88
CA SER A 146 25.70 25.92 -20.21
C SER A 146 25.06 25.12 -21.35
N GLU A 147 24.99 23.80 -21.22
CA GLU A 147 24.36 22.93 -22.22
C GLU A 147 22.84 23.14 -22.25
N GLN A 148 22.22 23.38 -21.09
CA GLN A 148 20.79 23.68 -21.01
C GLN A 148 20.44 24.99 -21.72
N GLU A 149 21.27 26.03 -21.56
CA GLU A 149 21.11 27.31 -22.28
C GLU A 149 21.33 27.14 -23.78
N GLU A 150 22.39 26.44 -24.19
CA GLU A 150 22.71 26.16 -25.60
C GLU A 150 21.56 25.42 -26.30
N LEU A 151 21.02 24.39 -25.65
CA LEU A 151 19.95 23.55 -26.17
C LEU A 151 18.55 24.12 -25.92
N LYS A 152 18.45 25.28 -25.26
CA LYS A 152 17.19 25.96 -24.90
C LYS A 152 16.19 25.03 -24.22
N THR A 153 16.65 24.23 -23.25
CA THR A 153 15.78 23.23 -22.58
C THR A 153 14.63 23.87 -21.80
N SER A 154 14.77 25.13 -21.37
CA SER A 154 13.71 25.91 -20.74
C SER A 154 12.51 26.15 -21.68
N ASP A 155 12.74 26.18 -22.98
CA ASP A 155 11.71 26.44 -23.98
C ASP A 155 10.88 25.19 -24.34
N ALA A 156 11.24 24.03 -23.79
CA ALA A 156 10.63 22.74 -24.16
C ALA A 156 9.11 22.73 -24.00
N PHE A 157 8.57 23.41 -22.99
CA PHE A 157 7.12 23.43 -22.70
C PHE A 157 6.34 24.52 -23.45
N LYS A 158 6.99 25.39 -24.25
CA LYS A 158 6.29 26.42 -25.06
C LYS A 158 5.17 25.87 -25.96
N PRO A 159 5.25 24.67 -26.56
CA PRO A 159 4.16 24.10 -27.36
C PRO A 159 2.84 23.93 -26.60
N PHE A 160 2.87 23.85 -25.26
CA PHE A 160 1.67 23.74 -24.44
C PHE A 160 1.07 25.10 -24.06
N ALA A 161 1.72 26.21 -24.43
CA ALA A 161 1.22 27.55 -24.13
C ALA A 161 -0.15 27.78 -24.79
N GLY A 162 -1.13 28.22 -23.99
CA GLY A 162 -2.49 28.47 -24.44
C GLY A 162 -3.38 27.22 -24.50
N LEU A 163 -2.87 26.02 -24.24
CA LEU A 163 -3.68 24.83 -24.03
C LEU A 163 -4.16 24.75 -22.58
N LYS A 164 -5.29 24.08 -22.36
CA LYS A 164 -5.80 23.71 -21.03
C LYS A 164 -5.49 22.24 -20.77
N PRO A 165 -4.29 21.89 -20.28
CA PRO A 165 -3.80 20.50 -20.23
C PRO A 165 -4.65 19.57 -19.37
N LEU A 166 -5.26 20.11 -18.30
CA LEU A 166 -6.10 19.35 -17.36
C LEU A 166 -7.49 19.05 -17.92
N GLN A 167 -8.00 19.86 -18.85
CA GLN A 167 -9.35 19.71 -19.39
C GLN A 167 -9.34 18.70 -20.55
N TYR A 168 -9.49 17.42 -20.21
CA TYR A 168 -9.65 16.38 -21.23
C TYR A 168 -10.96 16.57 -22.01
N ASN A 169 -10.84 16.62 -23.33
CA ASN A 169 -11.96 16.60 -24.26
C ASN A 169 -11.54 15.90 -25.56
N PRO A 170 -12.26 14.85 -26.00
CA PRO A 170 -11.97 14.12 -27.23
C PRO A 170 -11.78 15.00 -28.47
N TYR A 171 -12.52 16.12 -28.57
CA TYR A 171 -12.45 17.03 -29.73
C TYR A 171 -11.16 17.88 -29.76
N THR A 172 -10.53 18.10 -28.60
CA THR A 172 -9.27 18.87 -28.48
C THR A 172 -8.04 17.98 -28.37
N GLU A 173 -8.22 16.66 -28.29
CA GLU A 173 -7.14 15.67 -28.22
C GLU A 173 -6.08 15.82 -29.31
N PRO A 174 -6.43 16.06 -30.59
CA PRO A 174 -5.43 16.19 -31.64
C PRO A 174 -4.49 17.39 -31.43
N LEU A 175 -4.98 18.48 -30.82
CA LEU A 175 -4.17 19.66 -30.50
C LEU A 175 -3.17 19.35 -29.39
N TRP A 176 -3.59 18.58 -28.39
CA TRP A 176 -2.71 18.10 -27.33
C TRP A 176 -1.61 17.20 -27.89
N GLU A 177 -1.96 16.20 -28.70
CA GLU A 177 -0.99 15.28 -29.28
C GLU A 177 0.01 16.00 -30.19
N ALA A 178 -0.43 17.02 -30.93
CA ALA A 178 0.47 17.88 -31.70
C ALA A 178 1.47 18.63 -30.81
N ALA A 179 1.03 19.18 -29.66
CA ALA A 179 1.91 19.85 -28.70
C ALA A 179 2.90 18.87 -28.05
N VAL A 180 2.45 17.66 -27.68
CA VAL A 180 3.31 16.58 -27.17
C VAL A 180 4.38 16.20 -28.19
N SER A 181 4.01 16.08 -29.46
CA SER A 181 4.94 15.80 -30.55
C SER A 181 5.98 16.91 -30.73
N GLN A 182 5.55 18.18 -30.69
CA GLN A 182 6.44 19.34 -30.75
C GLN A 182 7.41 19.39 -29.57
N PHE A 183 6.93 19.19 -28.34
CA PHE A 183 7.77 19.05 -27.15
C PHE A 183 8.84 17.96 -27.34
N GLY A 184 8.43 16.80 -27.86
CA GLY A 184 9.34 15.71 -28.15
C GLY A 184 10.41 16.07 -29.19
N ASN A 185 10.04 16.84 -30.23
CA ASN A 185 10.97 17.31 -31.25
C ASN A 185 11.97 18.34 -30.70
N CYS A 186 11.54 19.25 -29.81
CA CYS A 186 12.41 20.21 -29.14
C CYS A 186 13.50 19.53 -28.29
N LEU A 187 13.20 18.37 -27.71
CA LEU A 187 14.13 17.65 -26.83
C LEU A 187 15.10 16.71 -27.57
N LYS A 188 14.90 16.40 -28.86
CA LYS A 188 15.78 15.48 -29.62
C LYS A 188 17.27 15.83 -29.54
N PRO A 189 17.71 17.10 -29.69
CA PRO A 189 19.12 17.46 -29.55
C PRO A 189 19.66 17.21 -28.13
N ALA A 190 18.84 17.45 -27.12
CA ALA A 190 19.19 17.18 -25.73
C ALA A 190 19.28 15.68 -25.43
N GLU A 191 18.37 14.87 -25.99
CA GLU A 191 18.41 13.40 -25.89
C GLU A 191 19.72 12.82 -26.45
N GLN A 192 20.18 13.31 -27.60
CA GLN A 192 21.46 12.88 -28.21
C GLN A 192 22.67 13.23 -27.33
N ARG A 193 22.64 14.39 -26.66
CA ARG A 193 23.72 14.79 -25.77
C ARG A 193 23.75 13.96 -24.48
N VAL A 194 22.56 13.64 -23.97
CA VAL A 194 22.40 12.87 -22.73
C VAL A 194 22.66 11.38 -22.95
N SER A 195 22.34 10.80 -24.11
CA SER A 195 22.61 9.39 -24.40
C SER A 195 24.10 9.05 -24.27
N GLY A 196 24.99 9.89 -24.79
CA GLY A 196 26.44 9.73 -24.63
C GLY A 196 26.89 9.81 -23.16
N LYS A 197 26.23 10.63 -22.34
CA LYS A 197 26.51 10.70 -20.90
C LYS A 197 26.01 9.47 -20.15
N LEU A 198 24.81 8.98 -20.46
CA LEU A 198 24.26 7.76 -19.87
C LEU A 198 25.15 6.55 -20.16
N ARG A 199 25.69 6.47 -21.39
CA ARG A 199 26.64 5.42 -21.79
C ARG A 199 27.85 5.32 -20.86
N ASN A 200 28.41 6.47 -20.45
CA ASN A 200 29.58 6.52 -19.58
C ASN A 200 29.27 6.16 -18.11
N HIS A 201 28.00 6.18 -17.69
CA HIS A 201 27.57 5.83 -16.33
C HIS A 201 27.06 4.37 -16.23
N ALA A 202 27.31 3.56 -17.27
CA ALA A 202 26.87 2.17 -17.41
C ALA A 202 27.48 1.17 -16.39
N TYR A 203 28.33 1.59 -15.44
CA TYR A 203 28.80 0.66 -14.40
C TYR A 203 27.78 0.43 -13.27
N GLN A 204 26.67 1.19 -13.24
CA GLN A 204 25.56 1.06 -12.30
C GLN A 204 24.21 0.97 -13.02
N LEU A 205 24.16 0.25 -14.15
CA LEU A 205 23.04 0.23 -15.11
C LEU A 205 21.69 0.15 -14.42
N MET A 206 21.41 -0.87 -13.61
CA MET A 206 20.06 -1.09 -13.09
C MET A 206 19.51 0.06 -12.23
N GLN A 207 20.35 0.73 -11.43
CA GLN A 207 19.90 1.85 -10.61
C GLN A 207 19.66 3.11 -11.45
N GLU A 208 20.54 3.39 -12.41
CA GLU A 208 20.39 4.52 -13.31
C GLU A 208 19.22 4.29 -14.31
N PHE A 209 18.95 3.04 -14.70
CA PHE A 209 17.77 2.67 -15.48
C PHE A 209 16.46 2.93 -14.71
N LYS A 210 16.40 2.54 -13.43
CA LYS A 210 15.24 2.85 -12.58
C LYS A 210 15.07 4.36 -12.38
N ARG A 211 16.17 5.09 -12.25
CA ARG A 211 16.16 6.55 -12.00
C ARG A 211 15.80 7.39 -13.22
N TYR A 212 16.18 6.95 -14.42
CA TYR A 212 15.92 7.63 -15.69
C TYR A 212 14.90 6.89 -16.57
N MET A 213 13.93 6.22 -15.94
CA MET A 213 12.99 5.32 -16.63
C MET A 213 12.22 6.01 -17.77
N GLU A 214 11.70 7.22 -17.55
CA GLU A 214 10.96 7.99 -18.58
C GLU A 214 11.83 8.41 -19.76
N LEU A 215 13.10 8.71 -19.49
CA LEU A 215 14.09 9.04 -20.51
C LEU A 215 14.47 7.83 -21.35
N ILE A 216 14.68 6.68 -20.71
CA ILE A 216 15.09 5.45 -21.40
C ILE A 216 13.99 4.90 -22.30
N LYS A 217 12.71 5.10 -21.98
CA LYS A 217 11.57 4.72 -22.83
C LYS A 217 11.56 5.45 -24.19
N ARG A 218 12.37 6.49 -24.38
CA ARG A 218 12.42 7.26 -25.64
C ARG A 218 13.14 6.45 -26.72
N GLU A 219 12.51 6.30 -27.88
CA GLU A 219 13.03 5.53 -29.02
C GLU A 219 14.46 5.88 -29.42
N ASN A 220 14.83 7.16 -29.40
CA ASN A 220 16.21 7.58 -29.71
C ASN A 220 17.22 7.04 -28.70
N ILE A 221 16.87 7.05 -27.42
CA ILE A 221 17.75 6.62 -26.33
C ILE A 221 17.81 5.10 -26.28
N MET A 222 16.69 4.41 -26.49
CA MET A 222 16.66 2.96 -26.66
C MET A 222 17.57 2.49 -27.79
N ARG A 223 17.60 3.21 -28.93
CA ARG A 223 18.47 2.91 -30.07
C ARG A 223 19.94 3.21 -29.80
N GLU A 224 20.24 4.28 -29.07
CA GLU A 224 21.62 4.62 -28.72
C GLU A 224 22.20 3.69 -27.64
N LEU A 225 21.38 3.19 -26.73
CA LEU A 225 21.82 2.34 -25.62
C LEU A 225 21.61 0.83 -25.88
N VAL A 226 21.53 0.39 -27.14
CA VAL A 226 21.26 -1.03 -27.47
C VAL A 226 22.29 -1.96 -26.83
N GLY A 227 23.59 -1.65 -26.94
CA GLY A 227 24.64 -2.49 -26.36
C GLY A 227 24.54 -2.61 -24.84
N GLU A 228 24.25 -1.50 -24.16
CA GLU A 228 24.06 -1.47 -22.70
C GLU A 228 22.79 -2.21 -22.27
N ARG A 229 21.72 -2.11 -23.06
CA ARG A 229 20.44 -2.81 -22.83
C ARG A 229 20.61 -4.33 -23.03
N GLU A 230 21.34 -4.76 -24.06
CA GLU A 230 21.69 -6.17 -24.28
C GLU A 230 22.56 -6.72 -23.14
N MET A 231 23.53 -5.92 -22.65
CA MET A 231 24.36 -6.33 -21.52
C MET A 231 23.53 -6.48 -20.24
N LEU A 232 22.66 -5.51 -19.92
CA LEU A 232 21.74 -5.59 -18.79
C LEU A 232 20.77 -6.78 -18.92
N LEU A 233 20.26 -7.04 -20.12
CA LEU A 233 19.42 -8.20 -20.38
C LEU A 233 20.17 -9.50 -20.06
N GLY A 234 21.44 -9.60 -20.46
CA GLY A 234 22.32 -10.71 -20.10
C GLY A 234 22.52 -10.85 -18.59
N GLU A 235 22.77 -9.75 -17.89
CA GLU A 235 22.91 -9.72 -16.43
C GLU A 235 21.63 -10.15 -15.70
N LEU A 236 20.47 -9.63 -16.11
CA LEU A 236 19.17 -10.01 -15.53
C LEU A 236 18.85 -11.47 -15.80
N THR A 237 19.13 -11.97 -17.01
CA THR A 237 18.96 -13.38 -17.37
C THR A 237 19.84 -14.27 -16.52
N ALA A 238 21.11 -13.92 -16.35
CA ALA A 238 22.03 -14.65 -15.48
C ALA A 238 21.57 -14.59 -14.02
N TYR A 239 21.10 -13.44 -13.54
CA TYR A 239 20.58 -13.28 -12.18
C TYR A 239 19.36 -14.17 -11.92
N VAL A 240 18.37 -14.17 -12.82
CA VAL A 240 17.17 -15.00 -12.69
C VAL A 240 17.53 -16.48 -12.75
N LYS A 241 18.36 -16.90 -13.72
CA LYS A 241 18.82 -18.30 -13.83
C LYS A 241 19.63 -18.76 -12.62
N ASN A 242 20.51 -17.90 -12.09
CA ASN A 242 21.27 -18.23 -10.88
C ASN A 242 20.37 -18.29 -9.65
N SER A 243 19.39 -17.40 -9.53
CA SER A 243 18.42 -17.42 -8.42
C SER A 243 17.52 -18.65 -8.49
N HIS A 244 17.10 -19.03 -9.70
CA HIS A 244 16.34 -20.24 -9.97
C HIS A 244 17.16 -21.50 -9.65
N ALA A 245 18.41 -21.57 -10.12
CA ALA A 245 19.31 -22.68 -9.82
C ALA A 245 19.67 -22.76 -8.33
N GLU A 246 19.84 -21.63 -7.62
CA GLU A 246 20.06 -21.62 -6.16
C GLU A 246 18.81 -22.14 -5.43
N PHE A 247 17.62 -21.75 -5.88
CA PHE A 247 16.36 -22.24 -5.34
C PHE A 247 16.20 -23.76 -5.55
N SER A 248 16.50 -24.28 -6.75
CA SER A 248 16.36 -25.70 -7.05
C SER A 248 17.50 -26.56 -6.47
N ASN A 249 18.74 -26.05 -6.36
CA ASN A 249 19.89 -26.82 -5.86
C ASN A 249 20.03 -26.85 -4.32
N THR A 250 19.43 -25.89 -3.61
CA THR A 250 19.52 -25.84 -2.14
C THR A 250 18.56 -26.87 -1.53
N SER A 251 18.97 -28.14 -1.56
CA SER A 251 18.32 -29.30 -0.94
C SER A 251 16.84 -29.50 -1.28
N VAL A 252 16.58 -30.18 -2.39
CA VAL A 252 15.38 -30.99 -2.70
C VAL A 252 14.00 -30.28 -2.69
N ASN A 253 13.80 -29.12 -2.05
CA ASN A 253 12.53 -28.37 -1.98
C ASN A 253 12.75 -26.92 -1.42
N GLY A 254 13.34 -25.99 -2.18
CA GLY A 254 13.27 -24.55 -1.91
C GLY A 254 14.49 -23.85 -1.26
N PRO A 255 14.37 -22.57 -0.85
CA PRO A 255 15.52 -21.72 -0.52
C PRO A 255 16.14 -22.09 0.82
N ARG A 256 17.40 -21.69 1.03
CA ARG A 256 18.23 -21.93 2.24
C ARG A 256 17.37 -22.03 3.52
N ARG A 257 17.22 -23.25 4.04
CA ARG A 257 16.56 -23.48 5.32
C ARG A 257 17.32 -22.74 6.41
N ILE A 258 16.68 -21.78 7.07
CA ILE A 258 17.19 -21.25 8.32
C ILE A 258 17.02 -22.38 9.35
N HIS A 259 18.12 -22.81 9.97
CA HIS A 259 18.06 -23.82 11.01
C HIS A 259 17.12 -23.33 12.12
N ASP A 260 16.26 -24.22 12.62
CA ASP A 260 15.31 -23.97 13.71
C ASP A 260 14.11 -23.06 13.37
N VAL A 261 13.80 -22.89 12.09
CA VAL A 261 12.63 -22.12 11.61
C VAL A 261 11.66 -23.02 10.82
N PRO A 262 10.35 -22.98 11.12
CA PRO A 262 9.35 -23.75 10.37
C PRO A 262 9.34 -23.40 8.87
N GLU A 263 9.05 -24.37 8.02
CA GLU A 263 9.06 -24.22 6.56
C GLU A 263 8.09 -23.12 6.08
N VAL A 264 6.95 -22.94 6.75
CA VAL A 264 6.01 -21.84 6.50
C VAL A 264 6.66 -20.46 6.71
N VAL A 265 7.50 -20.32 7.73
CA VAL A 265 8.22 -19.07 8.02
C VAL A 265 9.38 -18.89 7.03
N ASN A 266 10.01 -19.98 6.59
CA ASN A 266 10.99 -19.97 5.50
C ASN A 266 10.37 -19.46 4.19
N ASN A 267 9.13 -19.87 3.88
CA ASN A 267 8.37 -19.42 2.71
C ASN A 267 8.05 -17.92 2.78
N ILE A 268 7.64 -17.43 3.95
CA ILE A 268 7.36 -16.01 4.13
C ILE A 268 8.63 -15.16 4.07
N TYR A 269 9.75 -15.67 4.59
CA TYR A 269 11.00 -14.92 4.69
C TYR A 269 11.79 -14.89 3.39
N TRP A 270 11.84 -16.00 2.64
CA TRP A 270 12.64 -16.11 1.42
C TRP A 270 11.81 -16.12 0.14
N VAL A 271 10.73 -16.91 0.08
CA VAL A 271 9.96 -17.12 -1.16
C VAL A 271 9.15 -15.89 -1.53
N LYS A 272 8.37 -15.32 -0.61
CA LYS A 272 7.56 -14.12 -0.90
C LYS A 272 8.40 -12.92 -1.38
N PRO A 273 9.51 -12.55 -0.71
CA PRO A 273 10.35 -11.44 -1.18
C PRO A 273 11.07 -11.76 -2.49
N LEU A 274 11.49 -13.01 -2.70
CA LEU A 274 12.11 -13.44 -3.95
C LEU A 274 11.11 -13.34 -5.11
N HIS A 275 9.89 -13.85 -4.94
CA HIS A 275 8.83 -13.76 -5.92
C HIS A 275 8.51 -12.29 -6.27
N ALA A 276 8.31 -11.44 -5.27
CA ALA A 276 8.07 -10.01 -5.49
C ALA A 276 9.23 -9.32 -6.24
N LYS A 277 10.48 -9.72 -5.96
CA LYS A 277 11.66 -9.19 -6.66
C LYS A 277 11.73 -9.64 -8.11
N ILE A 278 11.39 -10.90 -8.41
CA ILE A 278 11.36 -11.43 -9.79
C ILE A 278 10.26 -10.72 -10.60
N LEU A 279 9.08 -10.49 -10.02
CA LEU A 279 8.02 -9.71 -10.65
C LEU A 279 8.40 -8.23 -10.88
N ASP A 280 9.13 -7.61 -9.95
CA ASP A 280 9.65 -6.25 -10.14
C ASP A 280 10.67 -6.18 -11.29
N ILE A 281 11.50 -7.21 -11.45
CA ILE A 281 12.43 -7.35 -12.58
C ILE A 281 11.63 -7.47 -13.88
N GLU A 282 10.61 -8.32 -13.95
CA GLU A 282 9.75 -8.47 -15.13
C GLU A 282 9.11 -7.14 -15.52
N LYS A 283 8.44 -6.48 -14.56
CA LYS A 283 7.78 -5.20 -14.77
C LYS A 283 8.74 -4.11 -15.26
N THR A 284 9.94 -4.06 -14.67
CA THR A 284 10.96 -3.09 -15.06
C THR A 284 11.48 -3.39 -16.47
N ALA A 285 11.79 -4.66 -16.77
CA ALA A 285 12.33 -5.10 -18.04
C ALA A 285 11.33 -4.99 -19.21
N ASP A 286 10.05 -5.29 -18.98
CA ASP A 286 8.96 -5.14 -19.97
C ASP A 286 8.89 -3.71 -20.54
N SER A 287 9.29 -2.71 -19.75
CA SER A 287 9.15 -1.30 -20.15
C SER A 287 10.22 -0.80 -21.11
N PHE A 288 11.40 -1.44 -21.21
CA PHE A 288 12.50 -0.97 -22.06
C PHE A 288 13.37 -2.07 -22.67
N LEU A 289 13.08 -3.36 -22.45
CA LEU A 289 13.81 -4.48 -23.07
C LEU A 289 12.94 -5.31 -24.01
N SER A 290 11.62 -5.04 -24.10
CA SER A 290 10.64 -5.86 -24.81
C SER A 290 10.89 -6.05 -26.32
N ASP A 291 11.60 -5.11 -26.95
CA ASP A 291 11.97 -5.13 -28.37
C ASP A 291 13.23 -5.96 -28.68
N LEU A 292 13.99 -6.39 -27.66
CA LEU A 292 15.21 -7.18 -27.85
C LEU A 292 14.88 -8.67 -28.05
N SER A 293 15.56 -9.32 -28.99
CA SER A 293 15.30 -10.73 -29.33
C SER A 293 15.50 -11.70 -28.16
N GLY A 294 16.45 -11.42 -27.26
CA GLY A 294 16.70 -12.25 -26.07
C GLY A 294 15.73 -12.03 -24.91
N TYR A 295 14.79 -11.07 -25.02
CA TYR A 295 13.88 -10.75 -23.94
C TYR A 295 12.83 -11.85 -23.70
N GLU A 296 12.36 -12.50 -24.76
CA GLU A 296 11.42 -13.61 -24.65
C GLU A 296 11.99 -14.78 -23.83
N ASP A 297 13.29 -15.04 -23.95
CA ASP A 297 13.96 -16.07 -23.14
C ASP A 297 13.99 -15.70 -21.65
N LEU A 298 14.29 -14.43 -21.32
CA LEU A 298 14.21 -13.92 -19.95
C LEU A 298 12.78 -14.05 -19.41
N LYS A 299 11.79 -13.59 -20.18
CA LYS A 299 10.37 -13.63 -19.79
C LYS A 299 9.89 -15.05 -19.54
N LYS A 300 10.31 -16.00 -20.38
CA LYS A 300 10.04 -17.42 -20.19
C LYS A 300 10.68 -17.94 -18.90
N SER A 301 11.96 -17.67 -18.65
CA SER A 301 12.64 -18.09 -17.42
C SER A 301 12.02 -17.49 -16.15
N ILE A 302 11.59 -16.22 -16.20
CA ILE A 302 10.86 -15.56 -15.12
C ILE A 302 9.54 -16.29 -14.84
N ARG A 303 8.72 -16.55 -15.87
CA ARG A 303 7.43 -17.24 -15.72
C ARG A 303 7.58 -18.64 -15.16
N GLU A 304 8.52 -19.42 -15.68
CA GLU A 304 8.81 -20.77 -15.18
C GLU A 304 9.21 -20.71 -13.71
N PHE A 305 10.06 -19.77 -13.33
CA PHE A 305 10.46 -19.61 -11.94
C PHE A 305 9.30 -19.16 -11.04
N CYS A 306 8.47 -18.20 -11.47
CA CYS A 306 7.30 -17.76 -10.70
C CYS A 306 6.31 -18.91 -10.45
N VAL A 307 6.04 -19.75 -11.46
CA VAL A 307 5.19 -20.95 -11.28
C VAL A 307 5.79 -21.88 -10.23
N GLU A 308 7.09 -22.16 -10.29
CA GLU A 308 7.74 -23.00 -9.28
C GLU A 308 7.68 -22.39 -7.86
N LEU A 309 7.81 -21.06 -7.74
CA LEU A 309 7.64 -20.37 -6.45
C LEU A 309 6.19 -20.42 -5.93
N GLU A 310 5.20 -20.35 -6.82
CA GLU A 310 3.77 -20.45 -6.49
C GLU A 310 3.36 -21.89 -6.13
N ASP A 311 3.87 -22.88 -6.85
CA ASP A 311 3.66 -24.31 -6.56
C ASP A 311 4.27 -24.66 -5.21
N TYR A 312 5.51 -24.24 -4.95
CA TYR A 312 6.14 -24.41 -3.64
C TYR A 312 5.36 -23.72 -2.51
N HIS A 313 4.83 -22.52 -2.77
CA HIS A 313 3.97 -21.84 -1.81
C HIS A 313 2.66 -22.59 -1.55
N THR A 314 2.14 -23.33 -2.54
CA THR A 314 0.88 -24.08 -2.47
C THR A 314 1.06 -25.45 -1.80
N GLU A 315 2.12 -26.18 -2.16
CA GLU A 315 2.45 -27.51 -1.61
C GLU A 315 2.75 -27.47 -0.11
N HIS A 316 3.42 -26.41 0.36
CA HIS A 316 3.79 -26.26 1.78
C HIS A 316 2.75 -25.46 2.61
N ARG A 317 1.58 -25.13 2.06
CA ARG A 317 0.57 -24.29 2.73
C ARG A 317 -0.60 -25.00 3.40
N GLN A 318 -0.75 -26.32 3.30
CA GLN A 318 -2.04 -26.93 3.66
C GLN A 318 -1.92 -28.04 4.68
N MET A 319 -2.18 -27.66 5.94
CA MET A 319 -2.87 -28.57 6.84
C MET A 319 -4.29 -28.76 6.26
N SER A 320 -4.60 -29.95 5.74
CA SER A 320 -5.91 -30.27 5.17
C SER A 320 -6.60 -31.36 5.99
N VAL A 321 -7.80 -31.07 6.46
CA VAL A 321 -8.63 -32.07 7.14
C VAL A 321 -9.36 -32.87 6.08
N ASN A 322 -9.05 -34.16 5.96
CA ASN A 322 -9.74 -35.08 5.04
C ASN A 322 -11.17 -35.37 5.54
N TYR A 323 -12.05 -34.38 5.45
CA TYR A 323 -13.46 -34.46 5.81
C TYR A 323 -14.31 -33.89 4.67
N ASN A 324 -15.16 -34.73 4.07
CA ASN A 324 -16.02 -34.30 2.98
C ASN A 324 -17.17 -33.42 3.51
N ARG A 325 -17.16 -32.13 3.17
CA ARG A 325 -18.14 -31.12 3.62
C ARG A 325 -19.60 -31.50 3.33
N ARG A 326 -19.85 -32.37 2.33
CA ARG A 326 -21.19 -32.89 2.00
C ARG A 326 -21.80 -33.76 3.11
N LEU A 327 -20.99 -34.31 4.02
CA LEU A 327 -21.47 -35.13 5.14
C LEU A 327 -22.25 -34.30 6.18
N VAL A 328 -21.97 -33.00 6.32
CA VAL A 328 -22.75 -32.09 7.17
C VAL A 328 -24.14 -31.86 6.58
N GLY A 329 -24.22 -31.71 5.26
CA GLY A 329 -25.49 -31.67 4.52
C GLY A 329 -26.28 -32.95 4.71
N LEU A 330 -25.65 -34.10 4.52
CA LEU A 330 -26.26 -35.43 4.69
C LEU A 330 -26.86 -35.62 6.10
N VAL A 331 -26.17 -35.19 7.17
CA VAL A 331 -26.69 -35.28 8.54
C VAL A 331 -27.93 -34.40 8.74
N ARG A 332 -27.95 -33.18 8.15
CA ARG A 332 -29.09 -32.26 8.21
C ARG A 332 -30.29 -32.79 7.42
N GLU A 333 -30.05 -33.29 6.21
CA GLU A 333 -31.06 -33.89 5.34
C GLU A 333 -31.69 -35.13 5.98
N VAL A 334 -30.87 -36.04 6.53
CA VAL A 334 -31.36 -37.26 7.20
C VAL A 334 -32.16 -36.91 8.47
N SER A 335 -31.75 -35.88 9.20
CA SER A 335 -32.49 -35.41 10.39
C SER A 335 -33.84 -34.78 10.01
N ALA A 336 -33.86 -33.92 8.99
CA ALA A 336 -35.08 -33.28 8.48
C ALA A 336 -36.06 -34.30 7.90
N LEU A 337 -35.59 -35.24 7.08
CA LEU A 337 -36.42 -36.30 6.49
C LEU A 337 -36.98 -37.25 7.56
N SER A 338 -36.21 -37.51 8.62
CA SER A 338 -36.68 -38.30 9.77
C SER A 338 -37.73 -37.56 10.60
N LEU A 339 -37.63 -36.23 10.73
CA LEU A 339 -38.62 -35.37 11.40
C LEU A 339 -39.94 -35.28 10.63
N MET A 340 -39.88 -35.29 9.30
CA MET A 340 -41.04 -35.30 8.41
C MET A 340 -41.68 -36.69 8.26
N GLY A 341 -41.19 -37.71 8.96
CA GLY A 341 -41.78 -39.06 8.97
C GLY A 341 -41.46 -39.92 7.75
N HIS A 342 -40.49 -39.54 6.91
CA HIS A 342 -40.09 -40.33 5.75
C HIS A 342 -39.21 -41.52 6.15
N LYS A 343 -39.41 -42.67 5.48
CA LYS A 343 -38.57 -43.88 5.67
C LYS A 343 -37.27 -43.74 4.90
N ILE A 344 -36.17 -43.52 5.64
CA ILE A 344 -34.81 -43.38 5.07
C ILE A 344 -34.11 -44.75 5.06
N HIS A 345 -33.33 -45.02 4.01
CA HIS A 345 -32.59 -46.27 3.89
C HIS A 345 -31.60 -46.48 5.07
N PRO A 346 -31.55 -47.67 5.69
CA PRO A 346 -30.75 -47.93 6.90
C PRO A 346 -29.26 -47.60 6.77
N ASN A 347 -28.67 -47.80 5.59
CA ASN A 347 -27.25 -47.50 5.38
C ASN A 347 -26.96 -45.99 5.43
N ILE A 348 -27.89 -45.15 4.94
CA ILE A 348 -27.73 -43.69 4.97
C ILE A 348 -27.85 -43.18 6.41
N VAL A 349 -28.77 -43.75 7.19
CA VAL A 349 -28.92 -43.44 8.61
C VAL A 349 -27.68 -43.86 9.42
N LYS A 350 -27.08 -45.02 9.11
CA LYS A 350 -25.83 -45.47 9.73
C LYS A 350 -24.66 -44.53 9.41
N THR A 351 -24.50 -44.14 8.14
CA THR A 351 -23.46 -43.20 7.71
C THR A 351 -23.66 -41.81 8.32
N ALA A 352 -24.90 -41.31 8.40
CA ALA A 352 -25.21 -40.04 9.04
C ALA A 352 -24.90 -40.07 10.55
N LYS A 353 -25.22 -41.16 11.27
CA LYS A 353 -24.87 -41.32 12.68
C LYS A 353 -23.35 -41.38 12.90
N LEU A 354 -22.62 -42.05 12.02
CA LEU A 354 -21.16 -42.10 12.04
C LEU A 354 -20.57 -40.70 11.78
N ALA A 355 -21.04 -40.00 10.76
CA ALA A 355 -20.62 -38.64 10.43
C ALA A 355 -20.92 -37.66 11.58
N GLN A 356 -22.08 -37.77 12.21
CA GLN A 356 -22.47 -36.94 13.37
C GLN A 356 -21.54 -37.13 14.57
N LYS A 357 -21.02 -38.34 14.79
CA LYS A 357 -20.06 -38.64 15.87
C LYS A 357 -18.73 -37.90 15.67
N PHE A 358 -18.22 -37.87 14.45
CA PHE A 358 -16.91 -37.26 14.13
C PHE A 358 -16.97 -35.80 13.68
N MET A 359 -18.18 -35.26 13.42
CA MET A 359 -18.37 -33.89 12.91
C MET A 359 -17.84 -32.80 13.85
N ARG A 360 -17.99 -32.98 15.18
CA ARG A 360 -17.44 -32.00 16.15
C ARG A 360 -15.91 -31.97 16.11
N GLN A 361 -15.29 -33.14 15.99
CA GLN A 361 -13.83 -33.28 15.93
C GLN A 361 -13.28 -32.77 14.58
N ALA A 362 -13.96 -33.06 13.47
CA ALA A 362 -13.60 -32.57 12.15
C ALA A 362 -13.68 -31.04 12.05
N LYS A 363 -14.72 -30.41 12.63
CA LYS A 363 -14.81 -28.95 12.70
C LYS A 363 -13.69 -28.31 13.50
N ALA A 364 -13.37 -28.86 14.67
CA ALA A 364 -12.27 -28.36 15.50
C ALA A 364 -10.92 -28.47 14.75
N LEU A 365 -10.69 -29.56 14.02
CA LEU A 365 -9.50 -29.72 13.18
C LEU A 365 -9.50 -28.75 11.99
N GLU A 366 -10.66 -28.46 11.38
CA GLU A 366 -10.79 -27.51 10.26
C GLU A 366 -10.51 -26.08 10.74
N GLU A 367 -10.94 -25.73 11.95
CA GLU A 367 -10.62 -24.45 12.61
C GLU A 367 -9.11 -24.33 12.91
N ILE A 368 -8.48 -25.39 13.42
CA ILE A 368 -7.02 -25.44 13.66
C ILE A 368 -6.23 -25.32 12.36
N ALA A 369 -6.66 -26.02 11.31
CA ALA A 369 -6.03 -25.98 9.99
C ALA A 369 -6.17 -24.59 9.35
N ASN A 370 -7.37 -23.99 9.39
CA ASN A 370 -7.59 -22.64 8.89
C ASN A 370 -6.76 -21.61 9.65
N PHE A 371 -6.68 -21.73 10.98
CA PHE A 371 -5.85 -20.88 11.81
C PHE A 371 -4.36 -21.00 11.48
N HIS A 372 -3.82 -22.23 11.39
CA HIS A 372 -2.43 -22.47 10.98
C HIS A 372 -2.11 -21.87 9.60
N ASN A 373 -3.05 -21.96 8.67
CA ASN A 373 -2.89 -21.44 7.31
C ASN A 373 -3.01 -19.91 7.22
N THR A 374 -3.65 -19.25 8.20
CA THR A 374 -3.94 -17.79 8.17
C THR A 374 -3.19 -16.96 9.22
N ILE A 375 -2.66 -17.58 10.29
CA ILE A 375 -1.94 -16.89 11.37
C ILE A 375 -0.76 -16.07 10.83
N GLY A 376 -0.02 -16.62 9.85
CA GLY A 376 1.13 -15.94 9.21
C GLY A 376 0.77 -14.67 8.44
N ASP A 377 -0.45 -14.61 7.89
CA ASP A 377 -0.95 -13.46 7.14
C ASP A 377 -1.57 -12.38 8.06
N GLN A 378 -2.00 -12.75 9.27
CA GLN A 378 -2.56 -11.82 10.28
C GLN A 378 -1.52 -11.28 11.28
N MET A 379 -0.35 -11.90 11.38
CA MET A 379 0.71 -11.51 12.33
C MET A 379 1.52 -10.30 11.88
N ILE A 380 1.69 -9.32 12.79
CA ILE A 380 2.59 -8.18 12.57
C ILE A 380 4.05 -8.71 12.53
N PRO A 381 4.91 -8.23 11.60
CA PRO A 381 6.29 -8.73 11.47
C PRO A 381 7.12 -8.73 12.76
N SER A 382 6.86 -7.79 13.69
CA SER A 382 7.53 -7.68 14.99
C SER A 382 7.05 -8.67 16.05
N GLN A 383 5.90 -9.32 15.85
CA GLN A 383 5.30 -10.32 16.77
C GLN A 383 5.80 -11.74 16.48
N ARG A 384 6.34 -11.96 15.29
CA ARG A 384 6.76 -13.27 14.78
C ARG A 384 7.76 -14.01 15.70
N PRO A 385 8.76 -13.33 16.31
CA PRO A 385 9.70 -14.01 17.21
C PRO A 385 9.06 -14.48 18.52
N MET A 386 8.10 -13.73 19.09
CA MET A 386 7.43 -14.13 20.34
C MET A 386 6.47 -15.30 20.16
N MET A 387 5.89 -15.44 18.96
CA MET A 387 5.00 -16.53 18.61
C MET A 387 5.75 -17.76 18.09
N LEU A 388 7.06 -17.66 17.87
CA LEU A 388 7.88 -18.71 17.28
C LEU A 388 7.91 -19.96 18.16
N GLU A 389 8.08 -19.80 19.48
CA GLU A 389 8.11 -20.92 20.43
C GLU A 389 6.75 -21.62 20.55
N ALA A 390 5.66 -20.86 20.54
CA ALA A 390 4.30 -21.39 20.52
C ALA A 390 3.94 -22.06 19.18
N ALA A 391 4.41 -21.52 18.05
CA ALA A 391 4.24 -22.09 16.72
C ALA A 391 5.09 -23.35 16.49
N LEU A 392 6.29 -23.41 17.08
CA LEU A 392 7.14 -24.61 17.11
C LEU A 392 6.53 -25.70 18.00
N ALA A 393 6.04 -25.32 19.18
CA ALA A 393 5.30 -26.23 20.06
C ALA A 393 4.05 -26.78 19.36
N LEU A 394 3.31 -25.94 18.63
CA LEU A 394 2.17 -26.35 17.80
C LEU A 394 2.59 -27.34 16.70
N SER A 395 3.66 -27.04 15.95
CA SER A 395 4.16 -27.90 14.87
C SER A 395 4.52 -29.29 15.41
N ASN A 396 5.21 -29.35 16.56
CA ASN A 396 5.57 -30.60 17.22
C ASN A 396 4.33 -31.34 17.79
N LEU A 397 3.34 -30.61 18.32
CA LEU A 397 2.07 -31.18 18.82
C LEU A 397 1.16 -31.72 17.71
N VAL A 398 1.21 -31.11 16.51
CA VAL A 398 0.49 -31.57 15.32
C VAL A 398 1.12 -32.86 14.76
N GLU A 399 2.44 -33.03 14.88
CA GLU A 399 3.12 -34.30 14.59
C GLU A 399 2.76 -35.42 15.58
N ASP A 400 2.50 -35.08 16.86
CA ASP A 400 2.19 -36.04 17.94
C ASP A 400 0.68 -36.35 18.14
N GLN A 401 -0.20 -35.93 17.22
CA GLN A 401 -1.65 -36.26 17.19
C GLN A 401 -2.41 -36.10 18.52
N THR A 402 -2.15 -35.05 19.30
CA THR A 402 -2.91 -34.79 20.53
C THR A 402 -3.69 -33.47 20.47
N SER A 403 -4.99 -33.56 20.76
CA SER A 403 -5.86 -32.39 20.90
C SER A 403 -5.67 -31.76 22.28
N ILE A 404 -5.40 -30.45 22.37
CA ILE A 404 -5.76 -29.61 23.53
C ILE A 404 -5.76 -28.12 23.17
N THR A 405 -6.59 -27.41 23.93
CA THR A 405 -7.17 -26.06 23.85
C THR A 405 -6.23 -24.85 23.92
N TRP A 406 -6.54 -23.89 23.05
CA TRP A 406 -5.90 -22.59 22.78
C TRP A 406 -6.34 -21.46 23.73
N SER A 407 -5.92 -21.50 24.99
CA SER A 407 -6.21 -20.40 25.93
C SER A 407 -5.25 -19.20 25.83
N SER A 408 -4.08 -19.36 25.20
CA SER A 408 -3.01 -18.34 25.20
C SER A 408 -3.12 -17.27 24.11
N THR A 409 -3.77 -17.56 22.97
CA THR A 409 -3.83 -16.62 21.83
C THR A 409 -4.85 -15.50 22.07
N ASP A 410 -6.03 -15.83 22.59
CA ASP A 410 -7.07 -14.86 22.97
C ASP A 410 -6.60 -13.91 24.09
N GLU A 411 -5.70 -14.37 24.95
CA GLU A 411 -5.11 -13.55 26.02
C GLU A 411 -4.08 -12.57 25.45
N LEU A 412 -3.19 -13.02 24.56
CA LEU A 412 -2.22 -12.16 23.87
C LEU A 412 -2.92 -11.05 23.06
N GLU A 413 -3.99 -11.38 22.35
CA GLU A 413 -4.76 -10.41 21.55
C GLU A 413 -5.42 -9.33 22.41
N LYS A 414 -5.90 -9.69 23.61
CA LYS A 414 -6.40 -8.73 24.61
C LYS A 414 -5.29 -7.81 25.13
N TYR A 415 -4.08 -8.32 25.37
CA TYR A 415 -2.95 -7.48 25.78
C TYR A 415 -2.50 -6.54 24.67
N ILE A 416 -2.52 -6.99 23.40
CA ILE A 416 -2.23 -6.16 22.22
C ILE A 416 -3.27 -5.05 22.07
N SER A 417 -4.56 -5.36 22.23
CA SER A 417 -5.62 -4.33 22.21
C SER A 417 -5.38 -3.28 23.30
N LYS A 418 -5.09 -3.70 24.54
CA LYS A 418 -4.79 -2.79 25.65
C LYS A 418 -3.56 -1.91 25.38
N LEU A 419 -2.50 -2.46 24.79
CA LEU A 419 -1.30 -1.71 24.41
C LEU A 419 -1.59 -0.69 23.29
N LYS A 420 -2.35 -1.10 22.27
CA LYS A 420 -2.79 -0.19 21.19
C LYS A 420 -3.62 0.95 21.75
N ASP A 421 -4.60 0.66 22.60
CA ASP A 421 -5.47 1.65 23.23
C ASP A 421 -4.65 2.62 24.11
N ALA A 422 -3.70 2.11 24.90
CA ALA A 422 -2.82 2.94 25.72
C ALA A 422 -1.93 3.88 24.87
N VAL A 423 -1.37 3.39 23.76
CA VAL A 423 -0.54 4.21 22.85
C VAL A 423 -1.37 5.23 22.07
N LEU A 424 -2.58 4.88 21.62
CA LEU A 424 -3.51 5.83 21.01
C LEU A 424 -3.96 6.90 22.02
N THR A 425 -4.14 6.53 23.28
CA THR A 425 -4.44 7.47 24.36
C THR A 425 -3.26 8.39 24.63
N LEU A 426 -2.01 7.91 24.55
CA LEU A 426 -0.80 8.73 24.62
C LEU A 426 -0.71 9.73 23.47
N MET A 427 -1.05 9.31 22.23
CA MET A 427 -1.05 10.20 21.06
C MET A 427 -2.08 11.33 21.17
N ASN A 428 -3.13 11.17 21.98
CA ASN A 428 -4.18 12.16 22.18
C ASN A 428 -4.07 12.90 23.53
N THR A 429 -3.01 12.66 24.32
CA THR A 429 -2.78 13.32 25.60
C THR A 429 -1.69 14.38 25.47
N ASP A 430 -2.06 15.63 25.71
CA ASP A 430 -1.16 16.79 25.65
C ASP A 430 0.04 16.65 26.61
N LEU A 431 1.23 16.60 26.03
CA LEU A 431 2.50 16.41 26.74
C LEU A 431 2.84 17.59 27.67
N LEU A 432 2.45 18.82 27.32
CA LEU A 432 2.76 20.04 28.06
C LEU A 432 1.78 20.26 29.23
N ARG A 433 0.49 19.98 29.04
CA ARG A 433 -0.54 20.18 30.07
C ARG A 433 -0.73 19.00 31.01
N HIS A 434 -0.52 17.78 30.52
CA HIS A 434 -0.86 16.55 31.25
C HIS A 434 0.34 15.61 31.42
N GLN A 435 1.53 16.16 31.68
CA GLN A 435 2.75 15.41 31.98
C GLN A 435 2.60 14.32 33.07
N PRO A 436 1.83 14.52 34.17
CA PRO A 436 1.61 13.46 35.16
C PRO A 436 0.85 12.26 34.59
N ARG A 437 -0.20 12.51 33.81
CA ARG A 437 -1.01 11.49 33.14
C ARG A 437 -0.19 10.72 32.09
N TRP A 438 0.70 11.43 31.39
CA TRP A 438 1.62 10.82 30.43
C TRP A 438 2.59 9.84 31.10
N LYS A 439 3.11 10.20 32.29
CA LYS A 439 3.95 9.29 33.11
C LYS A 439 3.19 8.08 33.63
N GLU A 440 1.91 8.24 34.00
CA GLU A 440 1.05 7.14 34.44
C GLU A 440 0.79 6.14 33.30
N LEU A 441 0.45 6.62 32.11
CA LEU A 441 0.23 5.79 30.92
C LEU A 441 1.50 5.03 30.50
N LEU A 442 2.68 5.67 30.56
CA LEU A 442 3.95 4.97 30.32
C LEU A 442 4.23 3.88 31.36
N LYS A 443 3.84 4.11 32.62
CA LYS A 443 3.97 3.12 33.69
C LYS A 443 3.01 1.94 33.47
N GLU A 444 1.81 2.20 32.97
CA GLU A 444 0.83 1.18 32.59
C GLU A 444 1.34 0.31 31.43
N ILE A 445 1.87 0.92 30.36
CA ILE A 445 2.46 0.19 29.22
C ILE A 445 3.63 -0.69 29.67
N ARG A 446 4.53 -0.17 30.52
CA ARG A 446 5.63 -0.94 31.10
C ARG A 446 5.14 -2.10 31.98
N SER A 447 4.05 -1.89 32.72
CA SER A 447 3.42 -2.95 33.52
C SER A 447 2.81 -4.05 32.64
N ILE A 448 2.17 -3.69 31.53
CA ILE A 448 1.61 -4.67 30.58
C ILE A 448 2.74 -5.49 29.93
N MET A 449 3.84 -4.83 29.52
CA MET A 449 5.01 -5.52 28.96
C MET A 449 5.66 -6.49 29.98
N HIS A 450 5.73 -6.09 31.25
CA HIS A 450 6.26 -6.95 32.31
C HIS A 450 5.32 -8.12 32.69
N GLN A 451 4.00 -7.94 32.59
CA GLN A 451 3.03 -9.03 32.76
C GLN A 451 3.16 -10.07 31.64
N LEU A 452 3.42 -9.63 30.40
CA LEU A 452 3.70 -10.54 29.27
C LEU A 452 5.01 -11.32 29.47
N GLU A 453 6.01 -10.72 30.12
CA GLU A 453 7.27 -11.39 30.47
C GLU A 453 7.06 -12.49 31.53
N GLN A 454 6.23 -12.23 32.54
CA GLN A 454 5.88 -13.20 33.58
C GLN A 454 5.06 -14.40 33.06
N GLN A 455 4.38 -14.25 31.92
CA GLN A 455 3.59 -15.31 31.28
C GLN A 455 4.41 -16.23 30.35
N GLY A 456 5.71 -16.01 30.21
CA GLY A 456 6.61 -16.94 29.50
C GLY A 456 6.79 -16.68 28.01
N PHE A 457 6.46 -15.49 27.49
CA PHE A 457 6.79 -15.11 26.11
C PHE A 457 8.27 -14.74 25.99
N SER A 458 9.10 -15.70 25.58
CA SER A 458 10.53 -15.55 25.32
C SER A 458 10.78 -14.69 24.07
N ASP A 459 11.81 -13.84 24.11
CA ASP A 459 12.36 -13.09 22.96
C ASP A 459 11.66 -11.77 22.55
N GLN A 460 11.54 -10.85 23.52
CA GLN A 460 10.89 -9.53 23.34
C GLN A 460 11.77 -8.45 22.69
N LYS A 461 13.02 -8.69 22.28
CA LYS A 461 13.89 -7.59 21.80
C LYS A 461 13.29 -6.86 20.60
N SER A 462 12.80 -7.59 19.61
CA SER A 462 12.15 -7.05 18.41
C SER A 462 10.79 -6.42 18.72
N TRP A 463 10.03 -6.99 19.66
CA TRP A 463 8.72 -6.52 20.09
C TRP A 463 8.80 -5.23 20.93
N ALA A 464 9.71 -5.19 21.90
CA ALA A 464 10.04 -4.00 22.67
C ALA A 464 10.54 -2.88 21.76
N THR A 465 11.46 -3.19 20.83
CA THR A 465 11.93 -2.21 19.82
C THR A 465 10.78 -1.67 18.95
N HIS A 466 9.81 -2.52 18.59
CA HIS A 466 8.64 -2.09 17.84
C HIS A 466 7.78 -1.10 18.65
N TRP A 467 7.46 -1.41 19.90
CA TRP A 467 6.67 -0.52 20.75
C TRP A 467 7.42 0.73 21.17
N ASP A 468 8.74 0.66 21.36
CA ASP A 468 9.58 1.84 21.58
C ASP A 468 9.51 2.79 20.37
N ARG A 469 9.49 2.25 19.15
CA ARG A 469 9.27 3.06 17.93
C ARG A 469 7.85 3.65 17.87
N GLN A 470 6.81 2.94 18.32
CA GLN A 470 5.45 3.50 18.37
C GLN A 470 5.33 4.59 19.44
N LEU A 471 5.95 4.40 20.61
CA LEU A 471 6.04 5.40 21.66
C LEU A 471 6.83 6.62 21.20
N TYR A 472 7.93 6.41 20.45
CA TYR A 472 8.68 7.49 19.83
C TYR A 472 7.82 8.30 18.86
N LYS A 473 7.05 7.64 17.98
CA LYS A 473 6.11 8.34 17.07
C LYS A 473 5.05 9.14 17.83
N ALA A 474 4.49 8.57 18.90
CA ALA A 474 3.51 9.26 19.73
C ALA A 474 4.11 10.49 20.43
N LEU A 475 5.35 10.36 20.93
CA LEU A 475 6.10 11.46 21.52
C LEU A 475 6.47 12.53 20.48
N GLU A 476 6.94 12.13 19.29
CA GLU A 476 7.32 13.03 18.20
C GLU A 476 6.12 13.84 17.71
N TYR A 477 4.97 13.19 17.51
CA TYR A 477 3.72 13.85 17.15
C TYR A 477 3.29 14.88 18.21
N GLN A 478 3.28 14.49 19.49
CA GLN A 478 2.94 15.41 20.58
C GLN A 478 3.97 16.53 20.77
N TYR A 479 5.25 16.27 20.50
CA TYR A 479 6.30 17.27 20.52
C TYR A 479 6.13 18.30 19.41
N GLN A 480 5.83 17.85 18.18
CA GLN A 480 5.55 18.75 17.04
C GLN A 480 4.33 19.62 17.31
N LEU A 481 3.21 19.02 17.76
CA LEU A 481 2.02 19.78 18.18
C LEU A 481 2.33 20.76 19.31
N GLY A 482 3.13 20.34 20.30
CA GLY A 482 3.55 21.17 21.42
C GLY A 482 4.41 22.36 21.01
N VAL A 483 5.28 22.20 20.00
CA VAL A 483 6.11 23.29 19.45
C VAL A 483 5.28 24.26 18.63
N GLU A 484 4.36 23.77 17.80
CA GLU A 484 3.46 24.61 17.00
C GLU A 484 2.48 25.41 17.88
N ALA A 485 2.02 24.79 18.97
CA ALA A 485 1.09 25.41 19.89
C ALA A 485 1.76 26.06 21.11
N LEU A 486 3.11 26.10 21.18
CA LEU A 486 3.87 26.54 22.36
C LEU A 486 3.44 27.92 22.84
N ASN A 487 3.27 28.86 21.91
CA ASN A 487 2.86 30.24 22.21
C ASN A 487 1.45 30.33 22.85
N HIS A 488 0.55 29.40 22.51
CA HIS A 488 -0.82 29.35 23.05
C HIS A 488 -0.91 28.57 24.37
N HIS A 489 0.12 27.79 24.72
CA HIS A 489 0.16 26.93 25.90
C HIS A 489 1.08 27.46 27.01
N LEU A 490 1.77 28.59 26.79
CA LEU A 490 2.54 29.29 27.82
C LEU A 490 1.61 29.86 28.90
N PRO A 491 1.99 29.77 30.20
CA PRO A 491 1.22 30.38 31.28
C PRO A 491 1.14 31.90 31.10
N GLU A 492 -0.01 32.50 31.41
CA GLU A 492 -0.23 33.94 31.28
C GLU A 492 0.81 34.75 32.06
N ILE A 493 1.63 35.52 31.34
CA ILE A 493 2.61 36.44 31.94
C ILE A 493 1.91 37.78 32.13
N LYS A 494 1.55 38.10 33.37
CA LYS A 494 0.99 39.41 33.72
C LYS A 494 2.11 40.46 33.74
N VAL A 495 1.96 41.52 32.94
CA VAL A 495 2.92 42.63 32.88
C VAL A 495 2.23 43.93 33.25
N GLU A 496 2.81 44.67 34.20
CA GLU A 496 2.34 45.99 34.60
C GLU A 496 3.05 47.09 33.80
N LEU A 497 2.25 47.95 33.16
CA LEU A 497 2.70 49.11 32.40
C LEU A 497 2.58 50.37 33.25
N THR A 498 3.67 51.11 33.41
CA THR A 498 3.65 52.43 34.06
C THR A 498 4.13 53.52 33.12
N TYR A 499 3.49 54.69 33.19
CA TYR A 499 3.78 55.83 32.32
C TYR A 499 4.70 56.84 33.02
N ARG A 500 5.92 57.04 32.50
CA ARG A 500 6.81 58.15 32.87
C ARG A 500 7.66 58.61 31.68
N VAL A 501 7.22 59.66 30.98
CA VAL A 501 7.88 60.38 29.85
C VAL A 501 8.29 59.52 28.63
N LEU A 502 8.55 58.22 28.81
CA LEU A 502 8.64 57.14 27.84
C LEU A 502 8.00 55.89 28.49
N LEU A 503 7.19 55.14 27.75
CA LEU A 503 6.58 53.88 28.21
C LEU A 503 7.69 52.90 28.66
N LYS A 504 7.66 52.46 29.92
CA LYS A 504 8.56 51.42 30.45
C LYS A 504 7.73 50.27 31.02
N PHE A 505 8.01 49.06 30.54
CA PHE A 505 7.50 47.82 31.13
C PHE A 505 8.17 47.59 32.49
N ILE A 506 7.39 47.34 33.55
CA ILE A 506 7.94 46.89 34.85
C ILE A 506 7.98 45.36 34.79
N GLY A 507 9.21 44.83 34.74
CA GLY A 507 9.50 43.48 34.25
C GLY A 507 10.42 43.63 33.07
N VAL A 508 11.73 43.49 33.31
CA VAL A 508 12.79 43.69 32.34
C VAL A 508 12.45 42.83 31.11
N CYS A 509 12.20 43.46 29.95
CA CYS A 509 11.85 42.74 28.71
C CYS A 509 12.87 41.63 28.40
N THR A 510 14.13 41.83 28.82
CA THR A 510 15.21 40.85 28.74
C THR A 510 15.01 39.62 29.64
N ASP A 511 14.32 39.69 30.77
CA ASP A 511 14.06 38.53 31.65
C ASP A 511 12.91 37.66 31.12
N ILE A 512 11.90 38.28 30.49
CA ILE A 512 10.83 37.54 29.78
C ILE A 512 11.39 36.91 28.50
N CYS A 513 12.20 37.64 27.73
CA CYS A 513 12.90 37.08 26.58
C CYS A 513 13.87 35.96 26.99
N LYS A 514 14.62 36.10 28.10
CA LYS A 514 15.47 35.03 28.64
C LYS A 514 14.67 33.83 29.14
N PHE A 515 13.50 34.05 29.73
CA PHE A 515 12.62 32.96 30.18
C PHE A 515 12.06 32.17 28.99
N ILE A 516 11.68 32.86 27.90
CA ILE A 516 11.26 32.24 26.64
C ILE A 516 12.46 31.55 25.94
N GLU A 517 13.64 32.19 25.90
CA GLU A 517 14.88 31.59 25.38
C GLU A 517 15.31 30.35 26.18
N TYR A 518 15.09 30.32 27.49
CA TYR A 518 15.38 29.16 28.33
C TYR A 518 14.47 27.96 28.01
N PHE A 519 13.22 28.23 27.64
CA PHE A 519 12.26 27.19 27.19
C PHE A 519 12.50 26.72 25.75
N VAL A 520 12.96 27.62 24.86
CA VAL A 520 13.17 27.33 23.43
C VAL A 520 14.53 26.68 23.16
N ASN A 521 15.55 26.88 24.02
CA ASN A 521 16.90 26.35 23.82
C ASN A 521 17.18 24.96 24.42
N PHE A 522 16.16 24.23 24.90
CA PHE A 522 16.28 22.78 25.13
C PHE A 522 16.18 22.04 23.79
N LYS A 523 17.28 22.08 23.02
CA LYS A 523 17.54 21.20 21.88
C LYS A 523 18.41 20.03 22.27
#